data_AF-A0A3D4W1V9-F1
#
_entry.id   AF-A0A3D4W1V9-F1
#
_cell.length_a   1.000
_cell.length_b   1.000
_cell.length_c   1.000
_cell.angle_alpha   90.00
_cell.angle_beta   90.00
_cell.angle_gamma   90.00
#
_symmetry.space_group_name_H-M   'P 1'
#
loop_
_entity.id
_entity.type
_entity.pdbx_description
1 polymer ?
#
loop_
_entity_poly.entity_id
_entity_poly.type
_entity_poly.pdbx_seq_one_letter_code
_entity_poly.pdbx_strand_id
1 'polypeptide(L)'
;MKQRGVPYEVRLFAGKTDPMNSGFWLPLWMHLRDTAGIMVYLVQKWLPESVRQHIELDEDLLTQTACFLGWVHDLGKLSAAFQGPMMEHLPELRQCLEKYTTLSYREQNRKYSRHALASEAILRWLKCPNGLASVAGAHHGKPQTGKNVLDQLGDKNERGSWESNYWPEG
;
A
#
# COMPACT_ATOMS: atom_id res chain seq x y z
N MET A 1 14.30 4.02 -25.89
CA MET A 1 14.22 3.01 -24.81
C MET A 1 12.81 2.42 -24.81
N LYS A 2 12.64 1.10 -24.96
CA LYS A 2 11.32 0.47 -24.74
C LYS A 2 10.94 0.72 -23.28
N GLN A 3 9.82 1.40 -23.02
CA GLN A 3 9.25 1.44 -21.69
C GLN A 3 9.03 -0.01 -21.26
N ARG A 4 9.81 -0.51 -20.29
CA ARG A 4 9.51 -1.78 -19.65
C ARG A 4 8.20 -1.57 -18.91
N GLY A 5 7.11 -2.13 -19.44
CA GLY A 5 5.82 -2.10 -18.76
C GLY A 5 5.90 -2.81 -17.40
N VAL A 6 4.90 -2.60 -16.56
CA VAL A 6 4.77 -3.32 -15.27
C VAL A 6 4.84 -4.83 -15.53
N PRO A 7 5.66 -5.62 -14.80
CA PRO A 7 5.76 -7.07 -14.97
C PRO A 7 4.39 -7.75 -14.83
N TYR A 8 4.18 -8.89 -15.50
CA TYR A 8 2.86 -9.53 -15.57
C TYR A 8 2.37 -9.93 -14.17
N GLU A 9 3.23 -10.52 -13.36
CA GLU A 9 2.99 -10.93 -11.98
C GLU A 9 2.54 -9.76 -11.09
N VAL A 10 3.10 -8.57 -11.28
CA VAL A 10 2.71 -7.36 -10.54
C VAL A 10 1.31 -6.89 -10.94
N ARG A 11 0.87 -7.17 -12.17
CA ARG A 11 -0.48 -6.82 -12.64
C ARG A 11 -1.57 -7.67 -12.00
N LEU A 12 -1.21 -8.80 -11.39
CA LEU A 12 -2.15 -9.74 -10.80
C LEU A 12 -2.57 -9.36 -9.37
N PHE A 13 -1.87 -8.43 -8.72
CA PHE A 13 -2.28 -7.92 -7.41
C PHE A 13 -3.49 -7.00 -7.57
N ALA A 14 -4.56 -7.27 -6.83
CA ALA A 14 -5.74 -6.42 -6.83
C ALA A 14 -5.58 -5.24 -5.85
N GLY A 15 -6.18 -4.10 -6.16
CA GLY A 15 -6.25 -2.92 -5.31
C GLY A 15 -7.67 -2.60 -4.84
N LYS A 16 -8.66 -3.01 -5.65
CA LYS A 16 -10.12 -2.90 -5.40
C LYS A 16 -10.83 -4.09 -6.06
N THR A 17 -11.98 -4.46 -5.50
CA THR A 17 -12.88 -5.48 -6.02
C THR A 17 -14.33 -5.03 -5.88
N ASP A 18 -15.20 -5.58 -6.72
CA ASP A 18 -16.64 -5.51 -6.53
C ASP A 18 -17.12 -6.79 -5.81
N PRO A 19 -17.72 -6.68 -4.60
CA PRO A 19 -18.23 -7.84 -3.86
C PRO A 19 -19.35 -8.61 -4.58
N MET A 20 -20.06 -7.96 -5.50
CA MET A 20 -21.21 -8.52 -6.22
C MET A 20 -20.84 -9.06 -7.59
N ASN A 21 -19.66 -8.71 -8.13
CA ASN A 21 -19.23 -9.14 -9.45
C ASN A 21 -17.70 -9.34 -9.52
N SER A 22 -17.26 -10.62 -9.53
CA SER A 22 -15.84 -11.00 -9.64
C SER A 22 -15.17 -10.55 -10.94
N GLY A 23 -15.93 -10.16 -11.97
CA GLY A 23 -15.39 -9.58 -13.19
C GLY A 23 -14.90 -8.13 -13.05
N PHE A 24 -15.27 -7.43 -11.98
CA PHE A 24 -14.89 -6.03 -11.76
C PHE A 24 -13.87 -5.90 -10.63
N TRP A 25 -12.63 -5.65 -11.01
CA TRP A 25 -11.54 -5.37 -10.09
C TRP A 25 -10.56 -4.37 -10.70
N LEU A 26 -9.85 -3.65 -9.84
CA LEU A 26 -8.81 -2.69 -10.25
C LEU A 26 -7.45 -3.24 -9.83
N PRO A 27 -6.50 -3.43 -10.75
CA PRO A 27 -5.13 -3.79 -10.39
C PRO A 27 -4.49 -2.76 -9.47
N LEU A 28 -3.74 -3.24 -8.47
CA LEU A 28 -3.11 -2.39 -7.46
C LEU A 28 -2.17 -1.36 -8.10
N TRP A 29 -1.32 -1.78 -9.04
CA TRP A 29 -0.38 -0.86 -9.71
C TRP A 29 -1.10 0.29 -10.43
N MET A 30 -2.31 0.05 -10.94
CA MET A 30 -3.13 1.06 -11.60
C MET A 30 -3.65 2.05 -10.57
N HIS A 31 -4.23 1.56 -9.47
CA HIS A 31 -4.66 2.38 -8.33
C HIS A 31 -3.53 3.27 -7.78
N LEU A 32 -2.32 2.72 -7.62
CA LEU A 32 -1.15 3.47 -7.15
C LEU A 32 -0.71 4.54 -8.17
N ARG A 33 -0.69 4.19 -9.47
CA ARG A 33 -0.36 5.13 -10.54
C ARG A 33 -1.36 6.28 -10.64
N ASP A 34 -2.65 5.96 -10.57
CA ASP A 34 -3.73 6.94 -10.64
C ASP A 34 -3.66 7.90 -9.45
N THR A 35 -3.46 7.36 -8.24
CA THR A 35 -3.28 8.17 -7.03
C THR A 35 -2.05 9.07 -7.14
N ALA A 36 -0.91 8.56 -7.60
CA ALA A 36 0.29 9.37 -7.81
C ALA A 36 0.07 10.49 -8.84
N GLY A 37 -0.63 10.19 -9.94
CA GLY A 37 -0.99 11.18 -10.95
C GLY A 37 -1.90 12.28 -10.40
N ILE A 38 -2.91 11.92 -9.60
CA ILE A 38 -3.78 12.88 -8.93
C ILE A 38 -3.02 13.71 -7.90
N MET A 39 -2.11 13.12 -7.12
CA MET A 39 -1.28 13.85 -6.17
C MET A 39 -0.41 14.91 -6.86
N VAL A 40 0.22 14.57 -7.98
CA VAL A 40 0.96 15.53 -8.83
C VAL A 40 0.04 16.63 -9.36
N TYR A 41 -1.13 16.26 -9.88
CA TYR A 41 -2.10 17.24 -10.39
C TYR A 41 -2.56 18.21 -9.31
N LEU A 42 -2.85 17.72 -8.11
CA LEU A 42 -3.24 18.55 -6.97
C LEU A 42 -2.14 19.52 -6.58
N VAL A 43 -0.89 19.07 -6.51
CA VAL A 43 0.26 19.97 -6.30
C VAL A 43 0.28 21.01 -7.41
N GLN A 44 0.28 20.64 -8.69
CA GLN A 44 0.53 21.61 -9.77
C GLN A 44 -0.63 22.55 -10.08
N LYS A 45 -1.87 22.15 -9.80
CA LYS A 45 -3.08 22.84 -10.30
C LYS A 45 -4.06 23.28 -9.23
N TRP A 46 -3.94 22.76 -8.01
CA TRP A 46 -4.93 23.02 -6.96
C TRP A 46 -4.33 23.64 -5.71
N LEU A 47 -3.10 23.28 -5.34
CA LEU A 47 -2.48 23.74 -4.11
C LEU A 47 -2.24 25.27 -4.11
N PRO A 48 -2.83 26.03 -3.17
CA PRO A 48 -2.65 27.47 -3.09
C PRO A 48 -1.21 27.86 -2.74
N GLU A 49 -0.76 29.02 -3.23
CA GLU A 49 0.58 29.54 -2.99
C GLU A 49 0.91 29.69 -1.50
N SER A 50 -0.06 30.13 -0.68
CA SER A 50 0.13 30.25 0.78
C SER A 50 0.44 28.92 1.46
N VAL A 51 -0.11 27.80 0.96
CA VAL A 51 0.17 26.46 1.48
C VAL A 51 1.56 26.00 1.04
N ARG A 52 1.97 26.30 -0.19
CA ARG A 52 3.32 25.98 -0.70
C ARG A 52 4.40 26.64 0.14
N GLN A 53 4.23 27.93 0.44
CA GLN A 53 5.14 28.70 1.27
C GLN A 53 5.29 28.11 2.68
N HIS A 54 4.22 27.50 3.21
CA HIS A 54 4.24 26.83 4.51
C HIS A 54 4.90 25.44 4.50
N ILE A 55 4.93 24.76 3.34
CA ILE A 55 5.56 23.44 3.21
C ILE A 55 7.09 23.56 3.11
N GLU A 56 7.60 24.72 2.69
CA GLU A 56 9.03 25.04 2.63
C GLU A 56 9.85 24.05 1.76
N LEU A 57 9.21 23.44 0.76
CA LEU A 57 9.86 22.64 -0.29
C LEU A 57 9.79 23.39 -1.62
N ASP A 58 10.84 23.25 -2.45
CA ASP A 58 10.76 23.69 -3.84
C ASP A 58 9.71 22.87 -4.63
N GLU A 59 9.24 23.42 -5.75
CA GLU A 59 8.13 22.85 -6.53
C GLU A 59 8.43 21.43 -7.03
N ASP A 60 9.68 21.17 -7.43
CA ASP A 60 10.09 19.88 -7.97
C ASP A 60 10.13 18.83 -6.85
N LEU A 61 10.71 19.18 -5.70
CA LEU A 61 10.77 18.30 -4.53
C LEU A 61 9.37 18.07 -3.94
N LEU A 62 8.51 19.09 -3.88
CA LEU A 62 7.12 18.96 -3.45
C LEU A 62 6.34 18.01 -4.37
N THR A 63 6.45 18.21 -5.69
CA THR A 63 5.80 17.36 -6.69
C THR A 63 6.29 15.92 -6.61
N GLN A 64 7.61 15.71 -6.50
CA GLN A 64 8.20 14.38 -6.34
C GLN A 64 7.76 13.71 -5.05
N THR A 65 7.71 14.45 -3.94
CA THR A 65 7.25 13.95 -2.65
C THR A 65 5.78 13.54 -2.69
N ALA A 66 4.91 14.36 -3.29
CA ALA A 66 3.49 14.04 -3.46
C ALA A 66 3.28 12.82 -4.38
N CYS A 67 4.02 12.75 -5.49
CA CYS A 67 4.03 11.60 -6.39
C CYS A 67 4.45 10.32 -5.65
N PHE A 68 5.56 10.39 -4.92
CA PHE A 68 6.06 9.28 -4.11
C PHE A 68 5.00 8.80 -3.12
N LEU A 69 4.40 9.72 -2.34
CA LEU A 69 3.34 9.38 -1.38
C LEU A 69 2.15 8.70 -2.05
N GLY A 70 1.74 9.17 -3.23
CA GLY A 70 0.67 8.53 -4.01
C GLY A 70 1.01 7.10 -4.44
N TRP A 71 2.25 6.85 -4.86
CA TRP A 71 2.73 5.51 -5.20
C TRP A 71 2.79 4.57 -4.00
N VAL A 72 3.09 5.08 -2.80
CA VAL A 72 3.41 4.22 -1.66
C VAL A 72 2.31 4.05 -0.63
N HIS A 73 1.25 4.87 -0.68
CA HIS A 73 0.20 4.89 0.35
C HIS A 73 -0.39 3.49 0.61
N ASP A 74 -0.61 2.71 -0.46
CA ASP A 74 -1.28 1.41 -0.44
C ASP A 74 -0.32 0.22 -0.65
N LEU A 75 1.00 0.39 -0.46
CA LEU A 75 1.97 -0.71 -0.59
C LEU A 75 1.63 -1.95 0.25
N GLY A 76 1.07 -1.75 1.44
CA GLY A 76 0.65 -2.82 2.32
C GLY A 76 -0.41 -3.74 1.72
N LYS A 77 -1.08 -3.33 0.62
CA LYS A 77 -1.99 -4.20 -0.12
C LYS A 77 -1.27 -5.33 -0.84
N LEU A 78 0.04 -5.25 -1.07
CA LEU A 78 0.83 -6.37 -1.62
C LEU A 78 0.95 -7.55 -0.66
N SER A 79 0.64 -7.35 0.62
CA SER A 79 0.74 -8.40 1.64
C SER A 79 -0.24 -9.54 1.40
N ALA A 80 0.16 -10.76 1.81
CA ALA A 80 -0.72 -11.92 1.79
C ALA A 80 -1.96 -11.71 2.66
N ALA A 81 -1.83 -10.98 3.78
CA ALA A 81 -2.96 -10.61 4.64
C ALA A 81 -4.04 -9.76 3.93
N PHE A 82 -3.66 -8.96 2.94
CA PHE A 82 -4.61 -8.18 2.15
C PHE A 82 -5.09 -8.95 0.91
N GLN A 83 -4.16 -9.54 0.15
CA GLN A 83 -4.51 -10.26 -1.08
C GLN A 83 -5.31 -11.53 -0.80
N GLY A 84 -4.98 -12.30 0.23
CA GLY A 84 -5.61 -13.59 0.53
C GLY A 84 -7.14 -13.52 0.58
N PRO A 85 -7.73 -12.78 1.52
CA PRO A 85 -9.18 -12.61 1.60
C PRO A 85 -9.79 -11.94 0.36
N MET A 86 -9.06 -11.02 -0.27
CA MET A 86 -9.56 -10.33 -1.46
C MET A 86 -9.64 -11.26 -2.68
N MET A 87 -8.71 -12.21 -2.79
CA MET A 87 -8.63 -13.21 -3.84
C MET A 87 -9.70 -14.30 -3.71
N GLU A 88 -10.34 -14.44 -2.54
CA GLU A 88 -11.55 -15.28 -2.39
C GLU A 88 -12.70 -14.78 -3.29
N HIS A 89 -12.75 -13.48 -3.57
CA HIS A 89 -13.71 -12.88 -4.50
C HIS A 89 -13.26 -12.90 -5.96
N LEU A 90 -12.01 -13.32 -6.24
CA LEU A 90 -11.40 -13.32 -7.57
C LEU A 90 -10.68 -14.67 -7.84
N PRO A 91 -11.41 -15.80 -7.87
CA PRO A 91 -10.78 -17.13 -7.89
C PRO A 91 -9.90 -17.37 -9.12
N GLU A 92 -10.26 -16.84 -10.29
CA GLU A 92 -9.43 -16.95 -11.50
C GLU A 92 -8.13 -16.15 -11.37
N LEU A 93 -8.20 -14.95 -10.77
CA LEU A 93 -7.03 -14.12 -10.53
C LEU A 93 -6.11 -14.76 -9.49
N ARG A 94 -6.69 -15.36 -8.46
CA ARG A 94 -5.99 -16.14 -7.43
C ARG A 94 -5.15 -17.24 -8.06
N GLN A 95 -5.76 -18.08 -8.91
CA GLN A 95 -5.07 -19.15 -9.63
C GLN A 95 -3.92 -18.63 -10.50
N CYS A 96 -4.05 -17.42 -11.06
CA CYS A 96 -2.97 -16.81 -11.83
C CYS A 96 -1.84 -16.33 -10.92
N LEU A 97 -2.16 -15.67 -9.81
CA LEU A 97 -1.18 -15.12 -8.87
C LEU A 97 -0.40 -16.21 -8.14
N GLU A 98 -1.07 -17.30 -7.76
CA GLU A 98 -0.48 -18.45 -7.06
C GLU A 98 0.58 -19.20 -7.89
N LYS A 99 0.67 -18.95 -9.20
CA LYS A 99 1.77 -19.45 -10.05
C LYS A 99 3.10 -18.74 -9.79
N TYR A 100 3.08 -17.56 -9.17
CA TYR A 100 4.25 -16.71 -8.97
C TYR A 100 4.59 -16.48 -7.50
N THR A 101 3.64 -16.69 -6.59
CA THR A 101 3.83 -16.48 -5.16
C THR A 101 2.85 -17.34 -4.35
N THR A 102 3.20 -17.68 -3.12
CA THR A 102 2.30 -18.40 -2.21
C THR A 102 1.45 -17.39 -1.42
N LEU A 103 0.13 -17.45 -1.61
CA LEU A 103 -0.83 -16.70 -0.79
C LEU A 103 -1.12 -17.46 0.50
N SER A 104 -0.15 -17.51 1.40
CA SER A 104 -0.33 -18.02 2.76
C SER A 104 -0.58 -16.84 3.71
N TYR A 105 -1.68 -16.86 4.43
CA TYR A 105 -1.96 -15.88 5.47
C TYR A 105 -2.66 -16.55 6.64
N ARG A 106 -2.34 -16.10 7.85
CA ARG A 106 -3.13 -16.38 9.03
C ARG A 106 -4.32 -15.43 9.04
N GLU A 107 -5.51 -16.00 9.23
CA GLU A 107 -6.70 -15.21 9.51
C GLU A 107 -6.50 -14.48 10.84
N GLN A 108 -6.18 -13.19 10.74
CA GLN A 108 -6.02 -12.30 11.87
C GLN A 108 -7.24 -11.41 11.99
N ASN A 109 -7.47 -10.84 13.16
CA ASN A 109 -8.52 -9.86 13.28
C ASN A 109 -8.23 -8.67 12.34
N ARG A 110 -9.14 -8.38 11.39
CA ARG A 110 -9.02 -7.27 10.41
C ARG A 110 -8.60 -5.94 11.04
N LYS A 111 -8.92 -5.72 12.32
CA LYS A 111 -8.52 -4.51 13.06
C LYS A 111 -7.00 -4.35 13.25
N TYR A 112 -6.23 -5.44 13.16
CA TYR A 112 -4.77 -5.49 13.34
C TYR A 112 -3.99 -5.68 12.04
N SER A 113 -4.60 -6.18 10.97
CA SER A 113 -3.95 -6.34 9.65
C SER A 113 -4.30 -5.19 8.70
N ARG A 114 -4.16 -3.94 9.15
CA ARG A 114 -4.49 -2.76 8.34
C ARG A 114 -3.42 -2.54 7.28
N HIS A 115 -3.82 -2.49 6.01
CA HIS A 115 -2.86 -2.27 4.92
C HIS A 115 -2.11 -0.94 5.03
N ALA A 116 -2.69 0.11 5.61
CA ALA A 116 -1.97 1.35 5.88
C ALA A 116 -0.80 1.14 6.87
N LEU A 117 -1.05 0.47 8.00
CA LEU A 117 0.01 0.13 8.96
C LEU A 117 1.12 -0.70 8.30
N ALA A 118 0.73 -1.62 7.41
CA ALA A 118 1.67 -2.41 6.64
C ALA A 118 2.49 -1.58 5.63
N SER A 119 1.87 -0.61 4.94
CA SER A 119 2.59 0.33 4.07
C SER A 119 3.67 1.06 4.85
N GLU A 120 3.35 1.57 6.04
CA GLU A 120 4.33 2.24 6.89
C GLU A 120 5.45 1.30 7.35
N ALA A 121 5.13 0.08 7.77
CA ALA A 121 6.11 -0.90 8.19
C ALA A 121 7.09 -1.26 7.05
N ILE A 122 6.57 -1.53 5.85
CA ILE A 122 7.36 -1.80 4.64
C ILE A 122 8.27 -0.61 4.34
N LEU A 123 7.74 0.60 4.35
CA LEU A 123 8.52 1.82 4.07
C LEU A 123 9.64 2.02 5.08
N ARG A 124 9.37 1.86 6.38
CA ARG A 124 10.39 1.94 7.43
C ARG A 124 11.45 0.84 7.28
N TRP A 125 11.05 -0.37 6.93
CA TRP A 125 11.97 -1.47 6.63
C TRP A 125 12.91 -1.13 5.46
N LEU A 126 12.35 -0.54 4.39
CA LEU A 126 13.07 0.03 3.25
C LEU A 126 13.84 1.33 3.56
N LYS A 127 13.95 1.72 4.84
CA LYS A 127 14.68 2.91 5.32
C LYS A 127 14.10 4.25 4.82
N CYS A 128 12.82 4.29 4.44
CA CYS A 128 12.11 5.54 4.21
C CYS A 128 12.08 6.39 5.49
N PRO A 129 12.26 7.72 5.41
CA PRO A 129 12.14 8.60 6.57
C PRO A 129 10.82 8.40 7.32
N ASN A 130 10.89 8.28 8.65
CA ASN A 130 9.72 7.97 9.49
C ASN A 130 8.55 8.94 9.27
N GLY A 131 8.82 10.22 9.01
CA GLY A 131 7.80 11.22 8.69
C GLY A 131 6.99 10.84 7.45
N LEU A 132 7.65 10.49 6.35
CA LEU A 132 7.00 10.10 5.09
C LEU A 132 6.30 8.74 5.21
N ALA A 133 6.96 7.76 5.86
CA ALA A 133 6.36 6.46 6.09
C ALA A 133 5.06 6.56 6.93
N SER A 134 5.04 7.45 7.92
CA SER A 134 3.86 7.73 8.75
C SER A 134 2.69 8.33 7.95
N VAL A 135 2.96 9.18 6.95
CA VAL A 135 1.89 9.71 6.06
C VAL A 135 1.20 8.56 5.32
N ALA A 136 1.97 7.62 4.75
CA ALA A 136 1.41 6.42 4.14
C ALA A 136 0.67 5.54 5.18
N GLY A 137 1.20 5.44 6.39
CA GLY A 137 0.57 4.72 7.51
C GLY A 137 -0.76 5.29 8.00
N ALA A 138 -0.97 6.58 7.79
CA ALA A 138 -2.09 7.34 8.33
C ALA A 138 -3.18 7.66 7.29
N HIS A 139 -3.06 7.17 6.04
CA HIS A 139 -3.90 7.63 4.92
C HIS A 139 -5.42 7.35 5.07
N HIS A 140 -5.83 6.50 6.03
CA HIS A 140 -7.23 6.33 6.44
C HIS A 140 -7.67 7.27 7.58
N GLY A 141 -6.95 8.37 7.80
CA GLY A 141 -7.32 9.42 8.75
C GLY A 141 -6.89 9.20 10.20
N LYS A 142 -6.10 8.16 10.49
CA LYS A 142 -5.57 7.93 11.85
C LYS A 142 -4.12 7.43 11.80
N PRO A 143 -3.14 8.20 12.33
CA PRO A 143 -1.78 7.72 12.47
C PRO A 143 -1.70 6.57 13.48
N GLN A 144 -0.62 5.80 13.39
CA GLN A 144 -0.37 4.69 14.30
C GLN A 144 -0.13 5.21 15.73
N THR A 145 -0.46 4.39 16.72
CA THR A 145 -0.28 4.79 18.13
C THR A 145 1.21 4.86 18.47
N GLY A 146 1.60 5.61 19.51
CA GLY A 146 3.01 5.82 19.92
C GLY A 146 3.82 4.58 20.33
N LYS A 147 3.32 3.37 20.05
CA LYS A 147 4.08 2.13 20.09
C LYS A 147 4.92 1.99 18.82
N ASN A 148 5.94 1.12 18.83
CA ASN A 148 6.66 0.81 17.60
C ASN A 148 5.66 0.27 16.54
N VAL A 149 5.84 0.66 15.28
CA VAL A 149 5.00 0.22 14.16
C VAL A 149 5.01 -1.31 14.04
N LEU A 150 6.18 -1.92 14.20
CA LEU A 150 6.33 -3.37 14.13
C LEU A 150 5.64 -4.10 15.28
N ASP A 151 5.54 -3.47 16.46
CA ASP A 151 4.83 -4.01 17.62
C ASP A 151 3.30 -3.97 17.47
N GLN A 152 2.81 -3.22 16.49
CA GLN A 152 1.38 -3.05 16.20
C GLN A 152 0.88 -4.01 15.11
N LEU A 153 1.81 -4.67 14.41
CA LEU A 153 1.47 -5.71 13.45
C LEU A 153 1.17 -7.01 14.21
N GLY A 154 0.15 -7.75 13.76
CA GLY A 154 -0.28 -9.02 14.37
C GLY A 154 -1.28 -8.87 15.52
N ASP A 155 -1.78 -10.01 16.02
CA ASP A 155 -2.80 -10.03 17.07
C ASP A 155 -2.24 -9.58 18.43
N LYS A 156 -3.10 -8.98 19.26
CA LYS A 156 -2.74 -8.45 20.60
C LYS A 156 -2.04 -9.48 21.51
N ASN A 157 -2.35 -10.75 21.32
CA ASN A 157 -1.84 -11.86 22.13
C ASN A 157 -0.54 -12.46 21.56
N GLU A 158 -0.13 -12.07 20.35
CA GLU A 158 0.98 -12.67 19.61
C GLU A 158 1.82 -11.59 18.91
N ARG A 159 2.43 -10.68 19.69
CA ARG A 159 3.33 -9.65 19.12
C ARG A 159 4.44 -10.31 18.32
N GLY A 160 4.69 -9.81 17.11
CA GLY A 160 5.75 -10.32 16.21
C GLY A 160 5.33 -11.50 15.33
N SER A 161 4.14 -12.09 15.50
CA SER A 161 3.65 -13.24 14.69
C SER A 161 3.24 -12.92 13.25
N TRP A 162 3.42 -11.67 12.82
CA TRP A 162 2.93 -11.16 11.55
C TRP A 162 3.88 -11.40 10.39
N GLU A 163 5.09 -11.87 10.65
CA GLU A 163 6.15 -12.07 9.65
C GLU A 163 5.60 -12.87 8.47
N SER A 164 4.98 -14.03 8.68
CA SER A 164 4.40 -14.84 7.59
C SER A 164 3.31 -14.15 6.76
N ASN A 165 2.63 -13.14 7.32
CA ASN A 165 1.51 -12.44 6.68
C ASN A 165 1.94 -11.29 5.77
N TYR A 166 3.16 -10.80 5.98
CA TYR A 166 3.73 -9.67 5.23
C TYR A 166 5.05 -10.06 4.50
N TRP A 167 5.75 -11.07 5.01
CA TRP A 167 6.96 -11.71 4.51
C TRP A 167 6.75 -13.24 4.54
N PRO A 168 6.09 -13.83 3.54
CA PRO A 168 6.07 -15.29 3.44
C PRO A 168 7.52 -15.80 3.36
N GLU A 169 7.86 -16.81 4.18
CA GLU A 169 9.12 -17.52 4.05
C GLU A 169 9.19 -18.11 2.63
N GLY A 170 10.29 -17.82 1.93
CA GLY A 170 10.50 -18.21 0.52
C GLY A 170 10.79 -19.68 0.34
#